data_AF-A0A4Q3RSY9-F1
#
_entry.id   AF-A0A4Q3RSY9-F1
#
_cell.length_a   1.000
_cell.length_b   1.000
_cell.length_c   1.000
_cell.angle_alpha   90.00
_cell.angle_beta   90.00
_cell.angle_gamma   90.00
#
_symmetry.space_group_name_H-M   'P 1'
#
loop_
_entity.id
_entity.type
_entity.pdbx_description
1 polymer ?
#
loop_
_entity_poly.entity_id
_entity_poly.type
_entity_poly.pdbx_seq_one_letter_code
_entity_poly.pdbx_strand_id
1 'polypeptide(L)'
;MKLKFPVLSFLVLTLFQSCIAQKLSQSIENAMGEKLYAKFSGRCFVKTPSSNSFLLLVNTNNSSDSYDKAIIVFSEGNQTKPSIDEQGIYEFFIPQHKRYIIVYNQKNDKIFIAGLTDQAAKESIDRFKSNATIKSALTNQDVLGYGLSYMSNTIWNMAKIKESQYKSPFNTLDYANMTNPQAATALPPPDEENLGDVSCAQGTCTSGGAGSSSCAIAEAPFGQECSVTCNAGYYACCVSSSVRCYCCKSS
;
A
#
# COMPACT_ATOMS: atom_id res chain seq x y z
N MET A 1 5.88 -60.48 -5.25
CA MET A 1 5.85 -59.35 -4.30
C MET A 1 5.87 -58.05 -5.08
N LYS A 2 4.83 -57.21 -5.00
CA LYS A 2 4.87 -55.81 -5.47
C LYS A 2 4.30 -54.94 -4.35
N LEU A 3 5.19 -54.18 -3.72
CA LEU A 3 4.88 -53.23 -2.65
C LEU A 3 4.01 -52.09 -3.21
N LYS A 4 2.88 -51.81 -2.55
CA LYS A 4 2.13 -50.58 -2.69
C LYS A 4 2.60 -49.61 -1.60
N PHE A 5 3.08 -48.44 -1.99
CA PHE A 5 3.50 -47.34 -1.10
C PHE A 5 2.80 -46.04 -1.55
N PRO A 6 2.79 -44.97 -0.74
CA PRO A 6 1.58 -44.44 -0.10
C PRO A 6 1.16 -43.09 -0.69
N VAL A 7 -0.09 -42.98 -1.14
CA VAL A 7 -0.67 -41.70 -1.64
C VAL A 7 -1.38 -40.91 -0.52
N LEU A 8 -1.56 -41.51 0.67
CA LEU A 8 -2.43 -40.95 1.71
C LEU A 8 -1.79 -39.86 2.59
N SER A 9 -0.47 -39.75 2.65
CA SER A 9 0.20 -38.80 3.56
C SER A 9 0.31 -37.36 3.04
N PHE A 10 0.14 -37.12 1.73
CA PHE A 10 0.26 -35.77 1.16
C PHE A 10 -1.01 -34.91 1.31
N LEU A 11 -2.19 -35.53 1.41
CA LEU A 11 -3.46 -34.79 1.50
C LEU A 11 -3.73 -34.21 2.90
N VAL A 12 -3.13 -34.79 3.94
CA VAL A 12 -3.34 -34.36 5.33
C VAL A 12 -2.52 -33.10 5.63
N LEU A 13 -1.32 -32.95 5.07
CA LEU A 13 -0.46 -31.78 5.36
C LEU A 13 -1.03 -30.46 4.82
N THR A 14 -1.72 -30.48 3.68
CA THR A 14 -2.25 -29.25 3.05
C THR A 14 -3.47 -28.70 3.79
N LEU A 15 -4.28 -29.56 4.42
CA LEU A 15 -5.45 -29.13 5.20
C LEU A 15 -5.06 -28.39 6.48
N PHE A 16 -3.97 -28.80 7.15
CA PHE A 16 -3.52 -28.14 8.38
C PHE A 16 -2.97 -26.73 8.15
N GLN A 17 -2.30 -26.49 7.02
CA GLN A 17 -1.77 -25.15 6.71
C GLN A 17 -2.89 -24.13 6.45
N SER A 18 -3.99 -24.55 5.82
CA SER A 18 -5.14 -23.68 5.54
C SER A 18 -5.83 -23.17 6.82
N CYS A 19 -6.04 -24.05 7.81
CA CYS A 19 -6.69 -23.65 9.07
C CYS A 19 -5.87 -22.67 9.91
N ILE A 20 -4.53 -22.77 9.89
CA ILE A 20 -3.66 -21.88 10.66
C ILE A 20 -3.70 -20.45 10.08
N ALA A 21 -3.57 -20.31 8.76
CA ALA A 21 -3.59 -19.00 8.10
C ALA A 21 -4.94 -18.27 8.30
N GLN A 22 -6.05 -19.00 8.23
CA GLN A 22 -7.39 -18.45 8.47
C GLN A 22 -7.54 -17.95 9.92
N LYS A 23 -6.95 -18.66 10.89
CA LYS A 23 -6.95 -18.27 12.30
C LYS A 23 -6.14 -16.99 12.55
N LEU A 24 -5.00 -16.82 11.87
CA LEU A 24 -4.19 -15.62 12.03
C LEU A 24 -4.84 -14.38 11.38
N SER A 25 -5.44 -14.50 10.19
CA SER A 25 -6.20 -13.42 9.54
C SER A 25 -7.30 -12.86 10.45
N GLN A 26 -8.10 -13.74 11.05
CA GLN A 26 -9.13 -13.32 12.02
C GLN A 26 -8.52 -12.70 13.28
N SER A 27 -7.38 -13.22 13.73
CA SER A 27 -6.68 -12.68 14.91
C SER A 27 -6.14 -11.27 14.65
N ILE A 28 -5.64 -11.00 13.44
CA ILE A 28 -5.24 -9.66 12.99
C ILE A 28 -6.44 -8.73 13.04
N GLU A 29 -7.57 -9.14 12.44
CA GLU A 29 -8.78 -8.33 12.39
C GLU A 29 -9.29 -7.97 13.79
N ASN A 30 -9.32 -8.94 14.70
CA ASN A 30 -9.70 -8.72 16.09
C ASN A 30 -8.68 -7.84 16.85
N ALA A 31 -7.38 -7.98 16.55
CA ALA A 31 -6.31 -7.27 17.24
C ALA A 31 -6.25 -5.76 16.90
N MET A 32 -6.73 -5.36 15.72
CA MET A 32 -6.78 -3.93 15.36
C MET A 32 -7.70 -3.13 16.29
N GLY A 33 -8.78 -3.75 16.77
CA GLY A 33 -9.72 -3.09 17.68
C GLY A 33 -10.50 -1.94 17.05
N GLU A 34 -10.59 -1.88 15.71
CA GLU A 34 -11.33 -0.88 14.96
C GLU A 34 -12.03 -1.51 13.74
N LYS A 35 -13.01 -0.81 13.18
CA LYS A 35 -13.68 -1.26 11.95
C LYS A 35 -12.69 -1.22 10.78
N LEU A 36 -12.85 -2.14 9.84
CA LEU A 36 -12.11 -2.14 8.58
C LEU A 36 -12.69 -1.10 7.61
N TYR A 37 -11.83 -0.28 7.04
CA TYR A 37 -12.10 0.44 5.80
C TYR A 37 -12.11 -0.52 4.61
N ALA A 38 -11.06 -1.35 4.51
CA ALA A 38 -10.90 -2.31 3.43
C ALA A 38 -10.07 -3.52 3.87
N LYS A 39 -10.40 -4.66 3.27
CA LYS A 39 -9.65 -5.91 3.37
C LYS A 39 -9.57 -6.53 1.99
N PHE A 40 -8.37 -6.85 1.54
CA PHE A 40 -8.16 -7.49 0.24
C PHE A 40 -6.86 -8.29 0.24
N SER A 41 -6.78 -9.27 -0.67
CA SER A 41 -5.61 -10.13 -0.82
C SER A 41 -5.10 -10.09 -2.24
N GLY A 42 -3.78 -10.24 -2.40
CA GLY A 42 -3.17 -10.23 -3.72
C GLY A 42 -1.67 -10.43 -3.71
N ARG A 43 -1.10 -10.57 -4.90
CA ARG A 43 0.36 -10.52 -5.08
C ARG A 43 0.83 -9.09 -4.90
N CYS A 44 1.92 -8.90 -4.18
CA CYS A 44 2.45 -7.57 -3.89
C CYS A 44 3.81 -7.36 -4.54
N PHE A 45 4.04 -6.16 -5.04
CA PHE A 45 5.34 -5.66 -5.47
C PHE A 45 5.63 -4.34 -4.80
N VAL A 46 6.92 -4.11 -4.46
CA VAL A 46 7.35 -2.86 -3.82
C VAL A 46 8.33 -2.13 -4.73
N LYS A 47 7.92 -0.94 -5.17
CA LYS A 47 8.78 0.02 -5.88
C LYS A 47 9.17 1.14 -4.93
N THR A 48 10.40 1.58 -5.00
CA THR A 48 10.93 2.75 -4.27
C THR A 48 11.34 3.79 -5.30
N PRO A 49 10.42 4.66 -5.76
CA PRO A 49 10.71 5.70 -6.75
C PRO A 49 11.79 6.66 -6.25
N SER A 50 11.73 7.02 -4.97
CA SER A 50 12.71 7.87 -4.30
C SER A 50 13.07 7.28 -2.94
N SER A 51 14.03 7.89 -2.26
CA SER A 51 14.39 7.50 -0.88
C SER A 51 13.27 7.81 0.13
N ASN A 52 12.43 8.80 -0.19
CA ASN A 52 11.44 9.39 0.69
C ASN A 52 10.03 8.85 0.45
N SER A 53 9.86 7.93 -0.50
CA SER A 53 8.58 7.30 -0.78
C SER A 53 8.72 5.86 -1.26
N PHE A 54 7.70 5.04 -0.98
CA PHE A 54 7.57 3.74 -1.65
C PHE A 54 6.12 3.46 -2.01
N LEU A 55 5.97 2.62 -3.03
CA LEU A 55 4.70 2.11 -3.54
C LEU A 55 4.59 0.64 -3.17
N LEU A 56 3.48 0.26 -2.54
CA LEU A 56 2.99 -1.11 -2.53
C LEU A 56 1.98 -1.23 -3.66
N LEU A 57 2.30 -2.05 -4.65
CA LEU A 57 1.42 -2.37 -5.77
C LEU A 57 0.83 -3.74 -5.55
N VAL A 58 -0.48 -3.87 -5.67
CA VAL A 58 -1.21 -5.09 -5.36
C VAL A 58 -2.02 -5.52 -6.57
N ASN A 59 -1.88 -6.79 -6.91
CA ASN A 59 -2.69 -7.47 -7.90
C ASN A 59 -3.67 -8.39 -7.16
N THR A 60 -4.94 -7.95 -7.11
CA THR A 60 -6.04 -8.65 -6.47
C THR A 60 -6.89 -9.46 -7.47
N ASN A 61 -6.74 -9.20 -8.77
CA ASN A 61 -7.49 -9.86 -9.83
C ASN A 61 -6.77 -11.08 -10.45
N ASN A 62 -5.60 -11.45 -9.92
CA ASN A 62 -4.71 -12.49 -10.45
C ASN A 62 -4.29 -12.29 -11.91
N SER A 63 -4.21 -11.03 -12.40
CA SER A 63 -3.66 -10.79 -13.74
C SER A 63 -2.19 -11.23 -13.82
N SER A 64 -1.72 -11.62 -14.99
CA SER A 64 -0.30 -11.91 -15.21
C SER A 64 0.54 -10.66 -15.44
N ASP A 65 -0.09 -9.53 -15.75
CA ASP A 65 0.57 -8.37 -16.34
C ASP A 65 0.23 -7.02 -15.70
N SER A 66 -0.63 -7.00 -14.68
CA SER A 66 -1.11 -5.74 -14.09
C SER A 66 -1.30 -5.74 -12.58
N TYR A 67 -1.24 -4.55 -11.99
CA TYR A 67 -1.67 -4.24 -10.63
C TYR A 67 -2.95 -3.40 -10.69
N ASP A 68 -3.82 -3.53 -9.68
CA ASP A 68 -5.12 -2.83 -9.62
C ASP A 68 -5.32 -1.99 -8.35
N LYS A 69 -4.37 -2.08 -7.39
CA LYS A 69 -4.31 -1.18 -6.22
C LYS A 69 -2.89 -0.69 -6.00
N ALA A 70 -2.77 0.56 -5.57
CA ALA A 70 -1.52 1.15 -5.15
C ALA A 70 -1.69 1.80 -3.77
N ILE A 71 -0.72 1.58 -2.90
CA ILE A 71 -0.59 2.28 -1.61
C ILE A 71 0.73 3.00 -1.62
N ILE A 72 0.72 4.30 -1.33
CA ILE A 72 1.90 5.14 -1.32
C ILE A 72 2.13 5.63 0.10
N VAL A 73 3.35 5.44 0.59
CA VAL A 73 3.81 6.03 1.85
C VAL A 73 4.81 7.12 1.54
N PHE A 74 4.56 8.32 2.07
CA PHE A 74 5.43 9.48 1.95
C PHE A 74 6.14 9.77 3.26
N SER A 75 7.41 10.14 3.23
CA SER A 75 8.23 10.37 4.42
C SER A 75 9.26 11.48 4.20
N GLU A 76 9.78 12.09 5.27
CA GLU A 76 10.80 13.14 5.15
C GLU A 76 12.21 12.58 4.92
N GLY A 77 12.44 11.30 5.18
CA GLY A 77 13.76 10.69 5.07
C GLY A 77 13.71 9.23 4.65
N ASN A 78 14.89 8.68 4.41
CA ASN A 78 15.08 7.35 3.86
C ASN A 78 14.26 6.29 4.62
N GLN A 79 13.36 5.62 3.92
CA GLN A 79 12.59 4.51 4.47
C GLN A 79 13.30 3.19 4.21
N THR A 80 13.29 2.30 5.22
CA THR A 80 13.67 0.91 5.02
C THR A 80 12.60 0.24 4.18
N LYS A 81 12.98 -0.25 3.00
CA LYS A 81 12.08 -1.00 2.12
C LYS A 81 11.60 -2.27 2.83
N PRO A 82 10.28 -2.55 2.90
CA PRO A 82 9.79 -3.82 3.41
C PRO A 82 10.25 -4.97 2.50
N SER A 83 10.70 -6.06 3.11
CA SER A 83 11.09 -7.27 2.40
C SER A 83 9.85 -8.05 1.95
N ILE A 84 9.47 -7.90 0.68
CA ILE A 84 8.32 -8.57 0.07
C ILE A 84 8.82 -9.61 -0.94
N ASP A 85 8.42 -10.87 -0.74
CA ASP A 85 8.48 -11.95 -1.73
C ASP A 85 7.39 -11.72 -2.80
N GLU A 86 7.77 -11.40 -4.04
CA GLU A 86 6.85 -11.16 -5.17
C GLU A 86 6.00 -12.40 -5.56
N GLN A 87 6.38 -13.59 -5.09
CA GLN A 87 5.60 -14.82 -5.27
C GLN A 87 4.62 -15.06 -4.13
N GLY A 88 4.74 -14.32 -3.02
CA GLY A 88 3.84 -14.41 -1.88
C GLY A 88 2.47 -13.82 -2.17
N ILE A 89 1.45 -14.37 -1.50
CA ILE A 89 0.13 -13.77 -1.38
C ILE A 89 0.08 -13.01 -0.05
N TYR A 90 -0.32 -11.75 -0.14
CA TYR A 90 -0.43 -10.86 1.00
C TYR A 90 -1.88 -10.48 1.20
N GLU A 91 -2.29 -10.41 2.46
CA GLU A 91 -3.56 -9.86 2.89
C GLU A 91 -3.31 -8.48 3.49
N PHE A 92 -4.11 -7.50 3.07
CA PHE A 92 -4.02 -6.12 3.49
C PHE A 92 -5.23 -5.80 4.35
N PHE A 93 -4.98 -5.28 5.54
CA PHE A 93 -6.00 -4.81 6.45
C PHE A 93 -5.83 -3.31 6.63
N ILE A 94 -6.86 -2.55 6.21
CA ILE A 94 -6.86 -1.11 6.29
C ILE A 94 -7.93 -0.69 7.32
N PRO A 95 -7.51 -0.25 8.52
CA PRO A 95 -8.28 0.54 9.47
C PRO A 95 -9.24 1.58 8.90
N GLN A 96 -10.40 1.78 9.55
CA GLN A 96 -11.38 2.83 9.21
C GLN A 96 -10.74 4.22 9.14
N HIS A 97 -9.85 4.54 10.07
CA HIS A 97 -9.17 5.84 10.12
C HIS A 97 -8.01 5.98 9.13
N LYS A 98 -7.64 4.90 8.43
CA LYS A 98 -6.59 4.87 7.39
C LYS A 98 -5.28 5.52 7.82
N ARG A 99 -4.89 5.39 9.10
CA ARG A 99 -3.62 5.92 9.63
C ARG A 99 -2.47 4.93 9.54
N TYR A 100 -2.78 3.66 9.34
CA TYR A 100 -1.82 2.60 9.12
C TYR A 100 -2.46 1.49 8.29
N ILE A 101 -1.63 0.57 7.81
CA ILE A 101 -2.00 -0.66 7.14
C ILE A 101 -1.26 -1.81 7.80
N ILE A 102 -1.92 -2.96 7.86
CA ILE A 102 -1.28 -4.22 8.22
C ILE A 102 -1.18 -5.06 6.96
N VAL A 103 0.03 -5.53 6.68
CA VAL A 103 0.34 -6.37 5.51
C VAL A 103 0.79 -7.74 6.03
N TYR A 104 -0.02 -8.76 5.75
CA TYR A 104 0.17 -10.11 6.24
C TYR A 104 0.58 -11.04 5.10
N ASN A 105 1.77 -11.64 5.20
CA ASN A 105 2.25 -12.65 4.27
C ASN A 105 1.77 -14.04 4.70
N GLN A 106 0.87 -14.62 3.90
CA GLN A 106 0.26 -15.91 4.20
C GLN A 106 1.22 -17.10 4.07
N LYS A 107 2.36 -16.94 3.39
CA LYS A 107 3.31 -18.03 3.12
C LYS A 107 4.23 -18.32 4.30
N ASN A 108 4.59 -17.29 5.07
CA ASN A 108 5.58 -17.38 6.14
C ASN A 108 5.08 -16.82 7.48
N ASP A 109 3.78 -16.56 7.57
CA ASP A 109 3.10 -16.01 8.73
C ASP A 109 3.77 -14.73 9.28
N LYS A 110 4.17 -13.83 8.37
CA LYS A 110 4.81 -12.56 8.76
C LYS A 110 3.90 -11.36 8.57
N ILE A 111 3.93 -10.47 9.55
CA ILE A 111 3.19 -9.22 9.58
C ILE A 111 4.17 -8.05 9.48
N PHE A 112 3.90 -7.16 8.54
CA PHE A 112 4.55 -5.87 8.35
C PHE A 112 3.50 -4.76 8.54
N ILE A 113 3.93 -3.62 9.08
CA ILE A 113 3.06 -2.46 9.31
C ILE A 113 3.66 -1.24 8.61
N ALA A 114 2.85 -0.55 7.82
CA ALA A 114 3.17 0.78 7.32
C ALA A 114 2.13 1.78 7.81
N GLY A 115 2.51 3.02 8.05
CA GLY A 115 1.55 4.00 8.56
C GLY A 115 2.07 5.41 8.67
N LEU A 116 1.35 6.21 9.44
CA LEU A 116 1.71 7.58 9.75
C LEU A 116 2.59 7.63 11.02
N THR A 117 3.46 8.63 11.12
CA THR A 117 4.33 8.85 12.27
C THR A 117 3.68 9.67 13.40
N ASP A 118 2.39 10.00 13.28
CA ASP A 118 1.65 10.69 14.35
C ASP A 118 1.41 9.80 15.57
N GLN A 119 1.05 10.46 16.67
CA GLN A 119 0.81 9.82 17.95
C GLN A 119 -0.36 8.83 17.91
N ALA A 120 -1.46 9.16 17.23
CA ALA A 120 -2.64 8.30 17.19
C ALA A 120 -2.37 6.99 16.42
N ALA A 121 -1.59 7.06 15.33
CA ALA A 121 -1.14 5.89 14.58
C ALA A 121 -0.22 5.03 15.45
N LYS A 122 0.76 5.63 16.13
CA LYS A 122 1.71 4.92 17.01
C LYS A 122 0.99 4.20 18.14
N GLU A 123 0.07 4.87 18.83
CA GLU A 123 -0.71 4.25 19.91
C GLU A 123 -1.55 3.06 19.44
N SER A 124 -2.18 3.16 18.27
CA SER A 124 -2.94 2.06 17.66
C SER A 124 -2.02 0.90 17.25
N ILE A 125 -0.86 1.20 16.65
CA ILE A 125 0.13 0.20 16.27
C ILE A 125 0.69 -0.51 17.50
N ASP A 126 1.04 0.22 18.56
CA ASP A 126 1.57 -0.36 19.79
C ASP A 126 0.55 -1.26 20.47
N ARG A 127 -0.72 -0.84 20.49
CA ARG A 127 -1.83 -1.68 20.98
C ARG A 127 -1.95 -2.95 20.16
N PHE A 128 -1.96 -2.85 18.82
CA PHE A 128 -1.98 -4.01 17.92
C PHE A 128 -0.82 -4.96 18.25
N LYS A 129 0.41 -4.43 18.32
CA LYS A 129 1.63 -5.21 18.59
C LYS A 129 1.65 -5.87 19.96
N SER A 130 0.97 -5.31 20.95
CA SER A 130 0.86 -5.89 22.29
C SER A 130 0.00 -7.15 22.34
N ASN A 131 -0.79 -7.44 21.30
CA ASN A 131 -1.65 -8.62 21.24
C ASN A 131 -0.83 -9.92 21.19
N ALA A 132 -1.02 -10.77 22.21
CA ALA A 132 -0.24 -12.00 22.38
C ALA A 132 -0.37 -12.99 21.22
N THR A 133 -1.51 -12.99 20.52
CA THR A 133 -1.80 -13.94 19.43
C THR A 133 -1.01 -13.64 18.16
N ILE A 134 -0.76 -12.36 17.87
CA ILE A 134 -0.05 -11.96 16.64
C ILE A 134 1.45 -11.73 16.86
N LYS A 135 1.89 -11.64 18.12
CA LYS A 135 3.24 -11.18 18.48
C LYS A 135 4.37 -11.97 17.81
N SER A 136 4.19 -13.28 17.62
CA SER A 136 5.17 -14.15 16.95
C SER A 136 5.26 -13.93 15.43
N ALA A 137 4.21 -13.39 14.82
CA ALA A 137 4.13 -13.09 13.40
C ALA A 137 4.69 -11.71 13.05
N LEU A 138 4.78 -10.79 14.02
CA LEU A 138 5.32 -9.44 13.79
C LEU A 138 6.76 -9.49 13.31
N THR A 139 7.03 -8.70 12.27
CA THR A 139 8.39 -8.27 11.94
C THR A 139 8.74 -7.07 12.82
N ASN A 140 10.01 -6.91 13.18
CA ASN A 140 10.47 -5.73 13.93
C ASN A 140 10.54 -4.45 13.06
N GLN A 141 9.95 -4.47 11.86
CA GLN A 141 10.02 -3.41 10.88
C GLN A 141 8.66 -2.74 10.75
N ASP A 142 8.55 -1.50 11.23
CA ASP A 142 7.49 -0.58 10.84
C ASP A 142 8.07 0.45 9.89
N VAL A 143 7.25 0.90 8.94
CA VAL A 143 7.66 1.97 8.03
C VAL A 143 6.63 3.09 8.16
N LEU A 144 7.03 4.16 8.84
CA LEU A 144 6.14 5.27 9.20
C LEU A 144 6.52 6.54 8.44
N GLY A 145 5.51 7.19 7.86
CA GLY A 145 5.64 8.38 7.03
C GLY A 145 4.79 9.56 7.51
N TYR A 146 4.84 10.66 6.76
CA TYR A 146 3.93 11.80 6.95
C TYR A 146 2.63 11.67 6.15
N GLY A 147 2.56 10.75 5.17
CA GLY A 147 1.38 10.60 4.33
C GLY A 147 1.16 9.16 3.89
N LEU A 148 -0.12 8.77 3.82
CA LEU A 148 -0.56 7.45 3.42
C LEU A 148 -1.68 7.58 2.39
N SER A 149 -1.37 7.31 1.14
CA SER A 149 -2.28 7.42 -0.01
C SER A 149 -2.68 6.06 -0.54
N TYR A 150 -3.93 5.93 -0.95
CA TYR A 150 -4.54 4.72 -1.50
C TYR A 150 -5.15 5.07 -2.84
N MET A 151 -4.81 4.27 -3.85
CA MET A 151 -5.37 4.39 -5.19
C MET A 151 -5.96 3.06 -5.63
N SER A 152 -7.14 3.11 -6.24
CA SER A 152 -7.90 1.96 -6.71
C SER A 152 -8.66 2.28 -8.00
N ASN A 153 -9.31 1.25 -8.56
CA ASN A 153 -10.12 1.33 -9.78
C ASN A 153 -9.35 1.87 -10.98
N THR A 154 -8.08 1.47 -11.08
CA THR A 154 -7.22 1.71 -12.24
C THR A 154 -6.32 0.50 -12.43
N ILE A 155 -5.75 0.35 -13.61
CA ILE A 155 -4.93 -0.80 -13.97
C ILE A 155 -3.55 -0.29 -14.38
N TRP A 156 -2.50 -0.82 -13.76
CA TRP A 156 -1.12 -0.46 -14.07
C TRP A 156 -0.34 -1.64 -14.62
N ASN A 157 0.36 -1.44 -15.72
CA ASN A 157 1.18 -2.46 -16.36
C ASN A 157 2.41 -2.80 -15.51
N MET A 158 2.60 -4.08 -15.16
CA MET A 158 3.70 -4.54 -14.29
C MET A 158 5.08 -4.29 -14.89
N ALA A 159 5.27 -4.54 -16.19
CA ALA A 159 6.56 -4.37 -16.84
C ALA A 159 6.97 -2.90 -16.83
N LYS A 160 6.05 -2.00 -17.21
CA LYS A 160 6.28 -0.55 -17.18
C LYS A 160 6.55 -0.03 -15.77
N ILE A 161 5.86 -0.53 -14.74
CA ILE A 161 6.17 -0.18 -13.35
C ILE A 161 7.62 -0.53 -13.00
N LYS A 162 8.08 -1.72 -13.38
CA LYS A 162 9.42 -2.22 -13.08
C LYS A 162 10.50 -1.42 -13.83
N GLU A 163 10.23 -1.07 -15.08
CA GLU A 163 11.11 -0.29 -15.95
C GLU A 163 11.10 1.22 -15.64
N SER A 164 10.07 1.74 -14.95
CA SER A 164 9.95 3.16 -14.63
C SER A 164 11.17 3.71 -13.92
N GLN A 165 11.72 4.77 -14.50
CA GLN A 165 12.82 5.58 -13.97
C GLN A 165 12.34 6.82 -13.21
N TYR A 166 11.02 7.05 -13.14
CA TYR A 166 10.47 8.22 -12.44
C TYR A 166 10.68 8.13 -10.93
N LYS A 167 11.16 9.22 -10.34
CA LYS A 167 11.35 9.36 -8.89
C LYS A 167 10.07 9.70 -8.13
N SER A 168 9.07 10.26 -8.80
CA SER A 168 7.75 10.47 -8.22
C SER A 168 6.92 9.17 -8.27
N PRO A 169 6.24 8.78 -7.17
CA PRO A 169 5.33 7.65 -7.19
C PRO A 169 4.18 7.84 -8.19
N PHE A 170 3.58 9.04 -8.27
CA PHE A 170 2.50 9.30 -9.23
C PHE A 170 2.95 9.25 -10.69
N ASN A 171 4.08 9.86 -11.05
CA ASN A 171 4.63 9.73 -12.40
C ASN A 171 4.98 8.27 -12.76
N THR A 172 5.45 7.46 -11.80
CA THR A 172 5.62 6.00 -12.00
C THR A 172 4.29 5.32 -12.34
N LEU A 173 3.22 5.67 -11.62
CA LEU A 173 1.88 5.13 -11.88
C LEU A 173 1.34 5.61 -13.23
N ASP A 174 1.47 6.89 -13.56
CA ASP A 174 1.00 7.47 -14.83
C ASP A 174 1.72 6.86 -16.04
N TYR A 175 3.02 6.60 -15.91
CA TYR A 175 3.80 5.93 -16.96
C TYR A 175 3.27 4.53 -17.28
N ALA A 176 2.77 3.82 -16.25
CA ALA A 176 2.24 2.47 -16.36
C ALA A 176 0.71 2.42 -16.51
N ASN A 177 0.01 3.55 -16.58
CA ASN A 177 -1.45 3.60 -16.55
C ASN A 177 -2.06 2.99 -17.82
N MET A 178 -2.77 1.87 -17.67
CA MET A 178 -3.47 1.18 -18.77
C MET A 178 -4.89 1.69 -18.97
N THR A 179 -5.49 2.29 -17.93
CA THR A 179 -6.83 2.88 -18.00
C THR A 179 -6.83 4.22 -18.74
N ASN A 180 -5.77 5.01 -18.57
CA ASN A 180 -5.52 6.25 -19.30
C ASN A 180 -4.12 6.23 -19.94
N PRO A 181 -3.97 5.61 -21.13
CA PRO A 181 -2.67 5.52 -21.80
C PRO A 181 -2.03 6.86 -22.17
N GLN A 182 -2.82 7.95 -22.24
CA GLN A 182 -2.32 9.30 -22.51
C GLN A 182 -1.64 9.93 -21.28
N ALA A 183 -1.79 9.37 -20.09
CA ALA A 183 -1.10 9.87 -18.90
C ALA A 183 0.43 9.85 -19.10
N ALA A 184 0.95 8.82 -19.78
CA ALA A 184 2.38 8.67 -20.05
C ALA A 184 2.93 9.72 -21.04
N THR A 185 2.12 10.22 -21.97
CA THR A 185 2.57 11.20 -22.99
C THR A 185 2.66 12.62 -22.42
N ALA A 186 1.97 12.89 -21.31
CA ALA A 186 2.02 14.17 -20.60
C ALA A 186 3.15 14.24 -19.56
N LEU A 187 3.92 13.15 -19.36
CA LEU A 187 5.01 13.15 -18.39
C LEU A 187 6.23 13.90 -18.93
N PRO A 188 6.90 14.70 -18.09
CA PRO A 188 8.22 15.22 -18.44
C PRO A 188 9.22 14.05 -18.57
N PRO A 189 10.38 14.24 -19.20
CA PRO A 189 11.46 13.26 -19.15
C PRO A 189 11.79 12.85 -17.69
N PRO A 190 12.27 11.62 -17.45
CA PRO A 190 12.75 11.22 -16.13
C PRO A 190 14.01 12.03 -15.77
N ASP A 191 13.87 13.14 -15.06
CA ASP A 191 15.00 13.99 -14.66
C ASP A 191 15.64 13.52 -13.35
N GLU A 192 16.96 13.72 -13.24
CA GLU A 192 17.72 13.40 -12.02
C GLU A 192 17.44 14.35 -10.86
N GLU A 193 16.99 15.59 -11.11
CA GLU A 193 16.78 16.61 -10.07
C GLU A 193 15.37 16.59 -9.45
N ASN A 194 14.41 15.91 -10.09
CA ASN A 194 13.06 15.80 -9.54
C ASN A 194 13.08 14.76 -8.42
N LEU A 195 13.29 15.19 -7.17
CA LEU A 195 13.49 14.33 -5.98
C LEU A 195 12.27 13.44 -5.62
N GLY A 196 11.26 13.37 -6.48
CA GLY A 196 9.98 12.75 -6.20
C GLY A 196 9.08 13.62 -5.32
N ASP A 197 9.43 14.90 -5.18
CA ASP A 197 8.65 15.85 -4.40
C ASP A 197 7.32 16.14 -5.09
N VAL A 198 6.27 16.17 -4.27
CA VAL A 198 4.95 16.53 -4.76
C VAL A 198 4.81 18.03 -4.70
N SER A 199 4.55 18.67 -5.85
CA SER A 199 4.36 20.12 -5.91
C SER A 199 3.09 20.51 -5.16
N CYS A 200 3.26 21.28 -4.10
CA CYS A 200 2.21 21.68 -3.17
C CYS A 200 1.83 23.17 -3.32
N ALA A 201 1.74 23.65 -4.56
CA ALA A 201 1.35 25.03 -4.80
C ALA A 201 -0.06 25.32 -4.24
N GLN A 202 -0.22 26.43 -3.52
CA GLN A 202 -1.51 26.84 -2.96
C GLN A 202 -2.55 26.99 -4.09
N GLY A 203 -3.79 26.56 -3.81
CA GLY A 203 -4.90 26.63 -4.76
C GLY A 203 -4.96 25.51 -5.81
N THR A 204 -4.04 24.54 -5.79
CA THR A 204 -4.04 23.43 -6.75
C THR A 204 -4.92 22.25 -6.35
N CYS A 205 -5.27 22.14 -5.07
CA CYS A 205 -6.11 21.05 -4.56
C CYS A 205 -7.56 21.25 -5.00
N THR A 206 -8.15 20.26 -5.66
CA THR A 206 -9.60 20.21 -5.91
C THR A 206 -10.38 19.78 -4.67
N SER A 207 -9.74 19.04 -3.76
CA SER A 207 -10.28 18.64 -2.47
C SER A 207 -9.18 18.60 -1.39
N GLY A 208 -9.54 18.94 -0.16
CA GLY A 208 -8.61 19.16 0.94
C GLY A 208 -8.07 20.60 0.96
N GLY A 209 -6.76 20.77 1.09
CA GLY A 209 -6.10 22.06 1.26
C GLY A 209 -5.67 22.31 2.70
N ALA A 210 -5.05 23.47 2.95
CA ALA A 210 -4.50 23.82 4.26
C ALA A 210 -5.51 23.60 5.39
N GLY A 211 -5.08 22.93 6.46
CA GLY A 211 -5.93 22.55 7.60
C GLY A 211 -6.67 21.21 7.44
N SER A 212 -6.70 20.61 6.25
CA SER A 212 -7.31 19.29 6.04
C SER A 212 -6.31 18.17 6.33
N SER A 213 -6.65 17.21 7.20
CA SER A 213 -5.79 16.03 7.46
C SER A 213 -6.06 14.84 6.55
N SER A 214 -7.13 14.89 5.76
CA SER A 214 -7.47 13.85 4.79
C SER A 214 -8.27 14.43 3.63
N CYS A 215 -8.21 13.78 2.48
CA CYS A 215 -9.06 14.05 1.32
C CYS A 215 -9.25 12.77 0.50
N ALA A 216 -10.29 12.74 -0.33
CA ALA A 216 -10.56 11.64 -1.24
C ALA A 216 -11.21 12.13 -2.53
N ILE A 217 -11.00 11.35 -3.60
CA ILE A 217 -11.63 11.45 -4.90
C ILE A 217 -12.31 10.10 -5.15
N ALA A 218 -13.64 10.09 -5.20
CA ALA A 218 -14.44 8.88 -5.45
C ALA A 218 -15.00 8.83 -6.89
N GLU A 219 -15.09 9.98 -7.57
CA GLU A 219 -15.74 10.11 -8.88
C GLU A 219 -14.79 10.79 -9.88
N ALA A 220 -13.63 10.17 -10.12
CA ALA A 220 -12.67 10.70 -11.09
C ALA A 220 -12.95 10.19 -12.52
N PRO A 221 -12.37 10.83 -13.55
CA PRO A 221 -12.36 10.28 -14.90
C PRO A 221 -11.90 8.82 -14.91
N PHE A 222 -12.55 8.02 -15.75
CA PHE A 222 -12.29 6.57 -15.88
C PHE A 222 -12.54 5.74 -14.60
N GLY A 223 -13.29 6.28 -13.63
CA GLY A 223 -13.68 5.57 -12.41
C GLY A 223 -12.55 5.39 -11.39
N GLN A 224 -11.41 6.07 -11.59
CA GLN A 224 -10.27 5.97 -10.69
C GLN A 224 -10.61 6.59 -9.33
N GLU A 225 -10.10 5.99 -8.27
CA GLU A 225 -10.29 6.46 -6.91
C GLU A 225 -8.95 6.71 -6.23
N CYS A 226 -8.95 7.71 -5.37
CA CYS A 226 -7.76 8.07 -4.63
C CYS A 226 -8.13 8.67 -3.27
N SER A 227 -7.40 8.34 -2.21
CA SER A 227 -7.56 9.00 -0.92
C SER A 227 -6.23 9.11 -0.20
N VAL A 228 -6.08 10.11 0.66
CA VAL A 228 -4.87 10.29 1.47
C VAL A 228 -5.23 10.70 2.88
N THR A 229 -4.43 10.22 3.84
CA THR A 229 -4.42 10.71 5.23
C THR A 229 -3.02 11.25 5.53
N CYS A 230 -2.95 12.40 6.19
CA CYS A 230 -1.71 13.09 6.52
C CYS A 230 -1.46 13.17 8.02
N ASN A 231 -0.18 13.19 8.38
CA ASN A 231 0.31 13.52 9.70
C ASN A 231 0.09 15.01 10.00
N ALA A 232 0.09 15.38 11.28
CA ALA A 232 0.18 16.77 11.72
C ALA A 232 1.43 17.47 11.12
N GLY A 233 1.31 18.77 10.85
CA GLY A 233 2.32 19.54 10.11
C GLY A 233 2.22 19.38 8.59
N TYR A 234 1.27 18.57 8.11
CA TYR A 234 0.95 18.38 6.71
C TYR A 234 -0.55 18.52 6.48
N TYR A 235 -0.93 18.97 5.29
CA TYR A 235 -2.31 18.99 4.83
C TYR A 235 -2.51 18.05 3.63
N ALA A 236 -3.70 17.47 3.54
CA ALA A 236 -4.11 16.60 2.45
C ALA A 236 -4.51 17.43 1.23
N CYS A 237 -3.96 17.06 0.07
CA CYS A 237 -4.25 17.68 -1.21
C CYS A 237 -4.62 16.60 -2.22
N CYS A 238 -5.83 16.72 -2.77
CA CYS A 238 -6.34 15.86 -3.81
C CYS A 238 -6.53 16.68 -5.09
N VAL A 239 -6.10 16.15 -6.24
CA VAL A 239 -6.21 16.79 -7.55
C VAL A 239 -6.98 15.88 -8.50
N SER A 240 -8.25 16.19 -8.73
CA SER A 240 -9.19 15.33 -9.46
C SER A 240 -8.86 15.17 -10.95
N SER A 241 -8.22 16.17 -11.57
CA SER A 241 -7.84 16.11 -13.00
C SER A 241 -6.78 15.06 -13.30
N SER A 242 -5.90 14.77 -12.34
CA SER A 242 -4.84 13.76 -12.44
C SER A 242 -5.03 12.58 -11.49
N VAL A 243 -6.10 12.58 -10.69
CA VAL A 243 -6.42 11.58 -9.67
C VAL A 243 -5.25 11.31 -8.71
N ARG A 244 -4.70 12.38 -8.12
CA ARG A 244 -3.56 12.31 -7.18
C ARG A 244 -3.99 12.77 -5.80
N CYS A 245 -3.55 12.07 -4.76
CA CYS A 245 -3.81 12.44 -3.36
C CYS A 245 -2.54 12.28 -2.55
N TYR A 246 -2.06 13.39 -2.01
CA TYR A 246 -0.76 13.48 -1.36
C TYR A 246 -0.81 14.45 -0.19
N CYS A 247 0.25 14.43 0.61
CA CYS A 247 0.40 15.31 1.76
C CYS A 247 1.39 16.41 1.45
N CYS A 248 1.02 17.63 1.83
CA CYS A 248 1.78 18.84 1.62
C CYS A 248 2.20 19.46 2.94
N LYS A 249 3.43 19.93 3.05
CA LYS A 249 3.92 20.54 4.29
C LYS A 249 3.17 21.84 4.56
N SER A 250 2.63 21.99 5.77
CA SER A 250 2.04 23.25 6.22
C SER A 250 3.14 24.28 6.41
N SER A 251 2.95 25.49 5.89
CA SER A 251 3.86 26.63 6.06
C SER A 251 3.85 27.13 7.49
#